data_AF-A0A662W4X9-F1
#
_entry.id   AF-A0A662W4X9-F1
#
_cell.length_a   1.000
_cell.length_b   1.000
_cell.length_c   1.000
_cell.angle_alpha   90.00
_cell.angle_beta   90.00
_cell.angle_gamma   90.00
#
_symmetry.space_group_name_H-M   'P 1'
#
loop_
_entity.id
_entity.type
_entity.pdbx_description
1 polymer ?
#
loop_
_entity_poly.entity_id
_entity_poly.type
_entity_poly.pdbx_seq_one_letter_code
_entity_poly.pdbx_strand_id
1 'polypeptide(L)'
;MRDLSQIEHKFKEYKKKIQRLKQCERELSSLDVKEFSSEVSSIKSKLKDPRKVDAVEIELSSLREKAKEEIDNITYETNSLIEKGRSKHASNEKNLKNFIQLQYDLNAVYVSWKSGAISYIDARAGILNLRKQAETLSASTPKKPKKGPIPKETHYDILGIDPKASQDEIKKAYRKKMLEYHPDRIGSWAKTDKVPSWVKKESDEMSKKINKAYEVLSDINKRKEYDKEIGVN
;
A
#
# COMPACT_ATOMS: atom_id res chain seq x y z
N MET A 1 34.44 36.95 -40.67
CA MET A 1 33.79 35.63 -40.82
C MET A 1 33.52 35.10 -39.42
N ARG A 2 32.31 34.64 -39.11
CA ARG A 2 32.08 33.94 -37.82
C ARG A 2 32.93 32.66 -37.86
N ASP A 3 33.72 32.45 -36.82
CA ASP A 3 34.65 31.32 -36.68
C ASP A 3 33.88 30.00 -36.79
N LEU A 4 34.29 29.12 -37.72
CA LEU A 4 33.65 27.84 -38.02
C LEU A 4 33.47 27.00 -36.74
N SER A 5 34.46 27.08 -35.84
CA SER A 5 34.47 26.44 -34.52
C SER A 5 33.29 26.86 -33.64
N GLN A 6 32.91 28.15 -33.66
CA GLN A 6 31.77 28.65 -32.89
C GLN A 6 30.43 28.11 -33.43
N ILE A 7 30.34 27.88 -34.74
CA ILE A 7 29.14 27.33 -35.37
C ILE A 7 28.99 25.85 -35.03
N GLU A 8 30.08 25.09 -35.13
CA GLU A 8 30.11 23.67 -34.75
C GLU A 8 29.74 23.45 -33.27
N HIS A 9 30.29 24.29 -32.38
CA HIS A 9 29.94 24.26 -30.96
C HIS A 9 28.44 24.50 -30.74
N LYS A 10 27.87 25.54 -31.36
CA LYS A 10 26.43 25.86 -31.26
C LYS A 10 25.56 24.72 -31.79
N PHE A 11 25.95 24.09 -32.89
CA PHE A 11 25.23 22.95 -33.46
C PHE A 11 25.25 21.73 -32.53
N LYS A 12 26.40 21.43 -31.91
CA LYS A 12 26.55 20.36 -30.93
C LYS A 12 25.65 20.59 -29.71
N GLU A 13 25.62 21.81 -29.18
CA GLU A 13 24.72 22.18 -28.09
C GLU A 13 23.26 22.04 -28.48
N TYR A 14 22.88 22.48 -29.69
CA TYR A 14 21.52 22.36 -30.19
C TYR A 14 21.06 20.89 -30.30
N LYS A 15 21.95 20.00 -30.77
CA LYS A 15 21.68 18.55 -30.81
C LYS A 15 21.44 17.96 -29.42
N LYS A 16 22.23 18.35 -28.40
CA LYS A 16 22.00 17.92 -27.01
C LYS A 16 20.63 18.35 -26.49
N LYS A 17 20.21 19.58 -26.78
CA LYS A 17 18.88 20.09 -26.38
C LYS A 17 17.75 19.27 -27.01
N ILE A 18 17.87 18.89 -28.28
CA ILE A 18 16.88 18.02 -28.96
C ILE A 18 16.81 16.64 -28.30
N GLN A 19 17.95 16.06 -27.91
CA GLN A 19 17.96 14.77 -27.21
C GLN A 19 17.28 14.85 -25.85
N ARG A 20 17.55 15.90 -25.07
CA ARG A 20 16.89 16.19 -23.80
C ARG A 20 15.37 16.35 -23.96
N LEU A 21 14.92 17.08 -24.99
CA LEU A 21 13.49 17.20 -25.30
C LEU A 21 12.82 15.86 -25.63
N LYS A 22 13.49 14.98 -26.39
CA LYS A 22 12.97 13.63 -26.67
C LYS A 22 12.83 12.79 -25.39
N GLN A 23 13.70 12.99 -24.42
CA GLN A 23 13.58 12.34 -23.11
C GLN A 23 12.38 12.90 -22.33
N CYS A 24 12.23 14.22 -22.31
CA CYS A 24 11.09 14.89 -21.69
C CYS A 24 9.75 14.43 -22.30
N GLU A 25 9.69 14.26 -23.63
CA GLU A 25 8.49 13.79 -24.33
C GLU A 25 8.08 12.38 -23.91
N ARG A 26 9.02 11.43 -23.87
CA ARG A 26 8.74 10.05 -23.42
C ARG A 26 8.19 10.01 -22.00
N GLU A 27 8.76 10.84 -21.14
CA GLU A 27 8.35 10.90 -19.76
C GLU A 27 6.99 11.58 -19.58
N LEU A 28 6.74 12.65 -20.33
CA LEU A 28 5.44 13.32 -20.33
C LEU A 28 4.32 12.35 -20.73
N SER A 29 4.57 11.46 -21.69
CA SER A 29 3.62 10.39 -22.05
C SER A 29 3.31 9.44 -20.88
N SER A 30 4.26 9.20 -19.98
CA SER A 30 4.05 8.37 -18.78
C SER A 30 3.24 9.06 -17.67
N LEU A 31 3.01 10.37 -17.80
CA LEU A 31 2.25 11.21 -16.88
C LEU A 31 0.94 11.73 -17.52
N ASP A 32 0.60 11.28 -18.73
CA ASP A 32 -0.55 11.76 -19.51
C ASP A 32 -1.86 11.15 -18.99
N VAL A 33 -2.35 11.70 -17.89
CA VAL A 33 -3.65 11.39 -17.29
C VAL A 33 -4.57 12.61 -17.31
N LYS A 34 -5.88 12.38 -17.19
CA LYS A 34 -6.90 13.43 -17.24
C LYS A 34 -6.64 14.54 -16.22
N GLU A 35 -6.20 14.16 -15.03
CA GLU A 35 -5.91 15.05 -13.90
C GLU A 35 -4.77 16.04 -14.18
N PHE A 36 -3.84 15.69 -15.08
CA PHE A 36 -2.73 16.55 -15.48
C PHE A 36 -2.88 17.10 -16.90
N SER A 37 -4.07 17.01 -17.50
CA SER A 37 -4.30 17.41 -18.89
C SER A 37 -3.89 18.85 -19.19
N SER A 38 -4.02 19.76 -18.21
CA SER A 38 -3.64 21.18 -18.35
C SER A 38 -2.11 21.36 -18.41
N GLU A 39 -1.39 20.74 -17.49
CA GLU A 39 0.07 20.74 -17.40
C GLU A 39 0.68 20.04 -18.61
N VAL A 40 0.13 18.87 -18.97
CA VAL A 40 0.57 18.10 -20.13
C VAL A 40 0.41 18.90 -21.42
N SER A 41 -0.71 19.61 -21.59
CA SER A 41 -0.91 20.48 -22.76
C SER A 41 0.07 21.65 -22.78
N SER A 42 0.31 22.27 -21.62
CA SER A 42 1.30 23.34 -21.46
C SER A 42 2.71 22.87 -21.85
N ILE A 43 3.14 21.70 -21.38
CA ILE A 43 4.46 21.15 -21.68
C ILE A 43 4.55 20.71 -23.15
N LYS A 44 3.52 20.02 -23.68
CA LYS A 44 3.44 19.62 -25.10
C LYS A 44 3.61 20.80 -26.06
N SER A 45 3.07 21.97 -25.72
CA SER A 45 3.23 23.19 -26.55
C SER A 45 4.68 23.68 -26.63
N LYS A 46 5.49 23.44 -25.58
CA LYS A 46 6.89 23.88 -25.47
C LYS A 46 7.89 22.86 -26.01
N LEU A 47 7.52 21.58 -26.08
CA LEU A 47 8.34 20.51 -26.67
C LEU A 47 8.77 20.77 -28.13
N LYS A 48 8.03 21.62 -28.85
CA LYS A 48 8.34 21.98 -30.25
C LYS A 48 9.54 22.92 -30.41
N ASP A 49 10.00 23.56 -29.33
CA ASP A 49 11.08 24.55 -29.37
C ASP A 49 12.29 24.09 -28.53
N PRO A 50 13.41 23.67 -29.17
CA PRO A 50 14.66 23.30 -28.48
C PRO A 50 15.24 24.36 -27.56
N ARG A 51 14.87 25.64 -27.73
CA ARG A 51 15.32 26.73 -26.84
C ARG A 51 14.61 26.70 -25.49
N LYS A 52 13.45 26.05 -25.40
CA LYS A 52 12.63 25.95 -24.18
C LYS A 52 12.91 24.70 -23.36
N VAL A 53 13.94 23.91 -23.70
CA VAL A 53 14.27 22.65 -23.01
C VAL A 53 14.38 22.80 -21.50
N ASP A 54 15.02 23.87 -21.01
CA ASP A 54 15.21 24.08 -19.57
C ASP A 54 13.87 24.40 -18.88
N ALA A 55 12.99 25.18 -19.53
CA ALA A 55 11.64 25.45 -19.04
C ALA A 55 10.75 24.19 -19.03
N VAL A 56 10.87 23.37 -20.09
CA VAL A 56 10.18 22.06 -20.17
C VAL A 56 10.61 21.15 -19.02
N GLU A 57 11.90 21.06 -18.72
CA GLU A 57 12.41 20.22 -17.63
C GLU A 57 11.94 20.71 -16.25
N ILE A 58 11.87 22.03 -16.04
CA ILE A 58 11.34 22.62 -14.80
C ILE A 58 9.85 22.28 -14.63
N GLU A 59 9.03 22.50 -15.67
CA GLU A 59 7.60 22.18 -15.63
C GLU A 59 7.37 20.68 -15.44
N LEU A 60 8.15 19.84 -16.12
CA LEU A 60 8.08 18.38 -15.97
C LEU A 60 8.48 17.95 -14.56
N SER A 61 9.49 18.57 -13.95
CA SER A 61 9.86 18.32 -12.57
C SER A 61 8.75 18.70 -11.59
N SER A 62 8.06 19.83 -11.81
CA SER A 62 6.90 20.20 -11.00
C SER A 62 5.76 19.19 -11.16
N LEU A 63 5.53 18.71 -12.39
CA LEU A 63 4.53 17.69 -12.67
C LEU A 63 4.85 16.35 -11.98
N ARG A 64 6.12 15.93 -11.94
CA ARG A 64 6.55 14.75 -11.18
C ARG A 64 6.21 14.86 -9.70
N GLU A 65 6.45 16.02 -9.10
CA GLU A 65 6.18 16.21 -7.67
C GLU A 65 4.68 16.16 -7.40
N LYS A 66 3.85 16.79 -8.26
CA LYS A 66 2.39 16.65 -8.22
C LYS A 66 1.93 15.19 -8.36
N ALA A 67 2.50 14.44 -9.30
CA ALA A 67 2.19 13.01 -9.49
C ALA A 67 2.53 12.18 -8.24
N LYS A 68 3.67 12.47 -7.60
CA LYS A 68 4.08 11.82 -6.36
C LYS A 68 3.15 12.17 -5.19
N GLU A 69 2.79 13.43 -5.03
CA GLU A 69 1.82 13.89 -4.03
C GLU A 69 0.44 13.24 -4.25
N GLU A 70 -0.02 13.13 -5.49
CA GLU A 70 -1.27 12.45 -5.81
C GLU A 70 -1.22 10.98 -5.38
N ILE A 71 -0.16 10.23 -5.73
CA ILE A 71 0.00 8.84 -5.29
C ILE A 71 0.00 8.73 -3.76
N ASP A 72 0.73 9.60 -3.07
CA ASP A 72 0.80 9.61 -1.61
C ASP A 72 -0.59 9.84 -1.00
N ASN A 73 -1.36 10.79 -1.54
CA ASN A 73 -2.73 11.11 -1.10
C ASN A 73 -3.70 9.96 -1.34
N ILE A 74 -3.78 9.41 -2.56
CA ILE A 74 -4.72 8.32 -2.86
C ILE A 74 -4.36 7.04 -2.08
N THR A 75 -3.07 6.80 -1.82
CA THR A 75 -2.62 5.68 -0.98
C THR A 75 -3.10 5.87 0.45
N TYR A 76 -2.92 7.06 1.01
CA TYR A 76 -3.37 7.38 2.36
C TYR A 76 -4.90 7.22 2.52
N GLU A 77 -5.67 7.79 1.59
CA GLU A 77 -7.13 7.67 1.59
C GLU A 77 -7.59 6.21 1.50
N THR A 78 -6.96 5.43 0.61
CA THR A 78 -7.27 4.02 0.41
C THR A 78 -6.94 3.21 1.67
N ASN A 79 -5.79 3.45 2.29
CA ASN A 79 -5.40 2.80 3.53
C ASN A 79 -6.37 3.14 4.66
N SER A 80 -6.76 4.41 4.81
CA SER A 80 -7.77 4.83 5.81
C SER A 80 -9.10 4.10 5.62
N LEU A 81 -9.52 3.90 4.36
CA LEU A 81 -10.75 3.18 4.04
C LEU A 81 -10.65 1.69 4.38
N ILE A 82 -9.51 1.04 4.06
CA ILE A 82 -9.24 -0.35 4.43
C ILE A 82 -9.27 -0.53 5.95
N GLU A 83 -8.61 0.35 6.71
CA GLU A 83 -8.58 0.29 8.18
C GLU A 83 -9.97 0.42 8.82
N LYS A 84 -10.79 1.35 8.31
CA LYS A 84 -12.19 1.46 8.71
C LYS A 84 -12.97 0.19 8.41
N GLY A 85 -12.73 -0.41 7.24
CA GLY A 85 -13.32 -1.69 6.83
C GLY A 85 -12.93 -2.84 7.77
N ARG A 86 -11.64 -2.97 8.11
CA ARG A 86 -11.14 -3.98 9.07
C ARG A 86 -11.83 -3.84 10.42
N SER A 87 -11.87 -2.63 10.95
CA SER A 87 -12.51 -2.33 12.24
C SER A 87 -13.99 -2.68 12.24
N LYS A 88 -14.71 -2.34 11.17
CA LYS A 88 -16.15 -2.61 11.01
C LYS A 88 -16.46 -4.11 10.86
N HIS A 89 -15.54 -4.87 10.26
CA HIS A 89 -15.73 -6.29 9.94
C HIS A 89 -14.85 -7.22 10.78
N ALA A 90 -14.36 -6.78 11.93
CA ALA A 90 -13.45 -7.55 12.79
C ALA A 90 -14.01 -8.95 13.16
N SER A 91 -15.31 -9.04 13.40
CA SER A 91 -15.99 -10.31 13.73
C SER A 91 -16.34 -11.18 12.52
N ASN A 92 -16.06 -10.73 11.28
CA ASN A 92 -16.28 -11.51 10.06
C ASN A 92 -14.93 -11.93 9.47
N GLU A 93 -14.53 -13.17 9.77
CA GLU A 93 -13.23 -13.71 9.38
C GLU A 93 -12.93 -13.61 7.88
N LYS A 94 -13.93 -13.85 7.02
CA LYS A 94 -13.78 -13.77 5.56
C LYS A 94 -13.51 -12.33 5.10
N ASN A 95 -14.32 -11.38 5.57
CA ASN A 95 -14.15 -9.98 5.19
C ASN A 95 -12.86 -9.40 5.78
N LEU A 96 -12.51 -9.78 7.02
CA LEU A 96 -11.26 -9.37 7.65
C LEU A 96 -10.04 -9.84 6.84
N LYS A 97 -10.01 -11.12 6.42
CA LYS A 97 -8.97 -11.66 5.54
C LYS A 97 -8.88 -10.88 4.23
N ASN A 98 -10.01 -10.55 3.61
CA ASN A 98 -10.03 -9.77 2.37
C ASN A 98 -9.47 -8.36 2.58
N PHE A 99 -9.81 -7.67 3.66
CA PHE A 99 -9.24 -6.34 3.94
C PHE A 99 -7.74 -6.39 4.25
N ILE A 100 -7.27 -7.42 4.96
CA ILE A 100 -5.82 -7.63 5.18
C ILE A 100 -5.10 -7.84 3.84
N GLN A 101 -5.69 -8.62 2.93
CA GLN A 101 -5.12 -8.81 1.59
C GLN A 101 -5.06 -7.48 0.82
N LEU A 102 -6.14 -6.69 0.84
CA LEU A 102 -6.16 -5.37 0.19
C LEU A 102 -5.09 -4.43 0.76
N GLN A 103 -4.80 -4.50 2.06
CA GLN A 103 -3.74 -3.74 2.69
C GLN A 103 -2.35 -4.16 2.18
N TYR A 104 -2.11 -5.48 2.05
CA TYR A 104 -0.87 -6.01 1.48
C TYR A 104 -0.67 -5.57 0.03
N ASP A 105 -1.72 -5.71 -0.78
CA ASP A 105 -1.68 -5.35 -2.21
C ASP A 105 -1.45 -3.84 -2.39
N LEU A 106 -2.07 -3.00 -1.54
CA LEU A 106 -1.86 -1.56 -1.54
C LEU A 106 -0.39 -1.21 -1.26
N ASN A 107 0.19 -1.85 -0.25
CA ASN A 107 1.59 -1.66 0.09
C ASN A 107 2.53 -2.13 -1.04
N ALA A 108 2.23 -3.27 -1.68
CA ALA A 108 3.02 -3.77 -2.81
C ALA A 108 3.03 -2.80 -4.00
N VAL A 109 1.88 -2.22 -4.34
CA VAL A 109 1.78 -1.20 -5.40
C VAL A 109 2.57 0.05 -5.02
N TYR A 110 2.40 0.56 -3.79
CA TYR A 110 3.10 1.75 -3.32
C TYR A 110 4.62 1.60 -3.33
N VAL A 111 5.13 0.46 -2.87
CA VAL A 111 6.57 0.16 -2.87
C VAL A 111 7.11 0.02 -4.29
N SER A 112 6.37 -0.65 -5.17
CA SER A 112 6.74 -0.78 -6.59
C SER A 112 6.82 0.59 -7.27
N TRP A 113 5.91 1.51 -6.92
CA TRP A 113 5.94 2.89 -7.37
C TRP A 113 7.17 3.65 -6.84
N LYS A 114 7.40 3.63 -5.51
CA LYS A 114 8.52 4.36 -4.89
C LYS A 114 9.89 3.86 -5.33
N SER A 115 10.01 2.59 -5.75
CA SER A 115 11.23 2.03 -6.32
C SER A 115 11.40 2.31 -7.82
N GLY A 116 10.39 2.88 -8.48
CA GLY A 116 10.38 3.09 -9.93
C GLY A 116 10.16 1.82 -10.75
N ALA A 117 9.72 0.73 -10.12
CA ALA A 117 9.44 -0.54 -10.78
C ALA A 117 8.16 -0.52 -11.62
N ILE A 118 7.22 0.38 -11.31
CA ILE A 118 5.99 0.60 -12.07
C ILE A 118 5.81 2.08 -12.41
N SER A 119 5.07 2.37 -13.49
CA SER A 119 4.79 3.74 -13.90
C SER A 119 3.77 4.43 -12.99
N TYR A 120 3.65 5.74 -13.12
CA TYR A 120 2.65 6.53 -12.39
C TYR A 120 1.23 6.05 -12.72
N ILE A 121 0.95 5.83 -14.01
CA ILE A 121 -0.35 5.37 -14.50
C ILE A 121 -0.70 4.01 -13.88
N ASP A 122 0.26 3.07 -13.86
CA ASP A 122 0.07 1.73 -13.29
C ASP A 122 -0.16 1.80 -11.78
N ALA A 123 0.66 2.59 -11.06
CA ALA A 123 0.53 2.79 -9.62
C ALA A 123 -0.85 3.37 -9.28
N ARG A 124 -1.25 4.43 -9.98
CA ARG A 124 -2.53 5.10 -9.80
C ARG A 124 -3.70 4.16 -10.07
N ALA A 125 -3.68 3.45 -11.20
CA ALA A 125 -4.73 2.50 -11.57
C ALA A 125 -4.83 1.36 -10.53
N GLY A 126 -3.70 0.84 -10.07
CA GLY A 126 -3.63 -0.18 -9.03
C GLY A 126 -4.28 0.28 -7.72
N ILE A 127 -3.90 1.46 -7.22
CA ILE A 127 -4.44 2.00 -5.97
C ILE A 127 -5.94 2.28 -6.08
N LEU A 128 -6.40 2.88 -7.18
CA LEU A 128 -7.83 3.17 -7.39
C LEU A 128 -8.67 1.89 -7.51
N ASN A 129 -8.13 0.83 -8.12
CA ASN A 129 -8.79 -0.47 -8.14
C ASN A 129 -8.93 -1.05 -6.72
N LEU A 130 -7.86 -1.03 -5.93
CA LEU A 130 -7.88 -1.49 -4.55
C LEU A 130 -8.86 -0.70 -3.68
N ARG A 131 -8.92 0.62 -3.87
CA ARG A 131 -9.92 1.49 -3.24
C ARG A 131 -11.34 1.05 -3.57
N LYS A 132 -11.64 0.85 -4.85
CA LYS A 132 -12.95 0.36 -5.29
C LYS A 132 -13.29 -0.99 -4.67
N GLN A 133 -12.33 -1.92 -4.62
CA GLN A 133 -12.54 -3.21 -3.95
C GLN A 133 -12.87 -3.03 -2.47
N ALA A 134 -12.13 -2.18 -1.76
CA ALA A 134 -12.37 -1.88 -0.36
C ALA A 134 -13.74 -1.19 -0.12
N GLU A 135 -14.17 -0.31 -1.01
CA GLU A 135 -15.52 0.31 -1.00
C GLU A 135 -16.61 -0.75 -1.19
N THR A 136 -16.47 -1.63 -2.19
CA THR A 136 -17.45 -2.71 -2.44
C THR A 136 -17.54 -3.69 -1.27
N LEU A 137 -16.40 -4.04 -0.67
CA LEU A 137 -16.35 -4.92 0.50
C LEU A 137 -16.99 -4.26 1.72
N SER A 138 -16.80 -2.96 1.90
CA SER A 138 -17.41 -2.16 2.98
C SER A 138 -18.92 -1.96 2.81
N ALA A 139 -19.39 -1.91 1.57
CA ALA A 139 -20.80 -1.82 1.19
C ALA A 139 -21.52 -3.17 1.30
N SER A 140 -20.80 -4.29 1.23
CA SER A 140 -21.37 -5.61 1.51
C SER A 140 -21.78 -5.66 2.99
N THR A 141 -23.07 -5.50 3.25
CA THR A 141 -23.60 -5.57 4.62
C THR A 141 -23.32 -6.97 5.18
N PRO A 142 -22.82 -7.08 6.43
CA PRO A 142 -22.64 -8.38 7.03
C PRO A 142 -24.02 -9.04 7.17
N LYS A 143 -24.24 -10.18 6.52
CA LYS A 143 -25.33 -11.09 6.91
C LYS A 143 -25.07 -11.45 8.37
N LYS A 144 -25.86 -10.87 9.28
CA LYS A 144 -25.78 -11.13 10.73
C LYS A 144 -25.78 -12.66 10.96
N PRO A 145 -24.72 -13.24 11.55
CA PRO A 145 -24.89 -14.52 12.22
C PRO A 145 -25.87 -14.32 13.39
N LYS A 146 -26.81 -15.26 13.57
CA LYS A 146 -27.80 -15.20 14.66
C LYS A 146 -27.12 -15.47 16.02
N LYS A 147 -27.28 -14.50 16.93
CA LYS A 147 -27.28 -14.52 18.41
C LYS A 147 -25.96 -14.44 19.20
N GLY A 148 -25.95 -13.49 20.16
CA GLY A 148 -25.09 -13.44 21.36
C GLY A 148 -24.56 -12.01 21.68
N PRO A 149 -24.65 -11.49 22.92
CA PRO A 149 -24.10 -10.18 23.29
C PRO A 149 -22.56 -10.21 23.27
N ILE A 150 -21.96 -9.14 22.76
CA ILE A 150 -20.53 -9.00 22.43
C ILE A 150 -19.69 -8.83 23.71
N PRO A 151 -18.61 -9.60 23.91
CA PRO A 151 -17.47 -9.18 24.72
C PRO A 151 -16.31 -8.72 23.82
N LYS A 152 -15.39 -7.96 24.41
CA LYS A 152 -14.11 -7.48 23.86
C LYS A 152 -13.38 -8.57 23.03
N GLU A 153 -12.68 -8.16 21.95
CA GLU A 153 -11.84 -9.01 21.08
C GLU A 153 -11.14 -10.14 21.87
N THR A 154 -11.55 -11.39 21.65
CA THR A 154 -11.10 -12.53 22.46
C THR A 154 -9.78 -13.11 21.95
N HIS A 155 -9.09 -13.91 22.77
CA HIS A 155 -7.88 -14.61 22.34
C HIS A 155 -8.15 -15.61 21.20
N TYR A 156 -9.38 -16.14 21.11
CA TYR A 156 -9.82 -16.98 20.02
C TYR A 156 -9.96 -16.20 18.71
N ASP A 157 -10.51 -14.98 18.78
CA ASP A 157 -10.61 -14.08 17.62
C ASP A 157 -9.22 -13.66 17.11
N ILE A 158 -8.27 -13.38 18.01
CA ILE A 158 -6.89 -13.01 17.66
C ILE A 158 -6.18 -14.14 16.89
N LEU A 159 -6.38 -15.40 17.29
CA LEU A 159 -5.81 -16.55 16.59
C LEU A 159 -6.67 -17.01 15.39
N GLY A 160 -7.91 -16.53 15.28
CA GLY A 160 -8.86 -16.87 14.21
C GLY A 160 -9.31 -18.33 14.29
N ILE A 161 -9.63 -18.81 15.49
CA ILE A 161 -10.01 -20.20 15.77
C ILE A 161 -11.29 -20.26 16.61
N ASP A 162 -12.00 -21.38 16.50
CA ASP A 162 -13.19 -21.63 17.33
C ASP A 162 -12.80 -21.87 18.80
N PRO A 163 -13.60 -21.43 19.79
CA PRO A 163 -13.34 -21.76 21.20
C PRO A 163 -13.32 -23.26 21.52
N LYS A 164 -13.86 -24.11 20.65
CA LYS A 164 -13.77 -25.58 20.74
C LYS A 164 -12.53 -26.17 20.07
N ALA A 165 -11.66 -25.33 19.52
CA ALA A 165 -10.43 -25.78 18.86
C ALA A 165 -9.55 -26.61 19.82
N SER A 166 -8.99 -27.69 19.28
CA SER A 166 -8.01 -28.53 19.96
C SER A 166 -6.70 -27.79 20.19
N GLN A 167 -5.86 -28.30 21.11
CA GLN A 167 -4.54 -27.74 21.36
C GLN A 167 -3.64 -27.74 20.12
N ASP A 168 -3.79 -28.75 19.26
CA ASP A 168 -3.06 -28.83 18.00
C ASP A 168 -3.51 -27.74 17.00
N GLU A 169 -4.80 -27.42 16.95
CA GLU A 169 -5.34 -26.34 16.13
C GLU A 169 -4.89 -24.97 16.62
N ILE A 170 -4.86 -24.75 17.95
CA ILE A 170 -4.30 -23.54 18.57
C ILE A 170 -2.84 -23.35 18.16
N LYS A 171 -2.03 -24.42 18.26
CA LYS A 171 -0.60 -24.37 17.90
C LYS A 171 -0.38 -24.13 16.41
N LYS A 172 -1.18 -24.75 15.55
CA LYS A 172 -1.15 -24.51 14.10
C LYS A 172 -1.55 -23.08 13.76
N ALA A 173 -2.62 -22.57 14.37
CA ALA A 173 -3.10 -21.21 14.16
C ALA A 173 -2.08 -20.17 14.62
N TYR A 174 -1.47 -20.37 15.80
CA TYR A 174 -0.37 -19.53 16.29
C TYR A 174 0.80 -19.48 15.31
N ARG A 175 1.29 -20.64 14.85
CA ARG A 175 2.40 -20.69 13.89
C ARG A 175 2.05 -19.98 12.59
N LYS A 176 0.84 -20.19 12.08
CA LYS A 176 0.35 -19.54 10.87
C LYS A 176 0.27 -18.02 11.05
N LYS A 177 -0.31 -17.55 12.15
CA LYS A 177 -0.46 -16.12 12.48
C LYS A 177 0.89 -15.45 12.73
N MET A 178 1.80 -16.09 13.46
CA MET A 178 3.16 -15.58 13.61
C MET A 178 3.87 -15.50 12.26
N LEU A 179 3.74 -16.51 11.38
CA LEU A 179 4.30 -16.41 10.04
C LEU A 179 3.67 -15.29 9.19
N GLU A 180 2.41 -14.93 9.40
CA GLU A 180 1.75 -13.81 8.71
C GLU A 180 2.28 -12.45 9.17
N TYR A 181 2.59 -12.28 10.46
CA TYR A 181 3.00 -11.01 11.06
C TYR A 181 4.49 -10.93 11.48
N HIS A 182 5.29 -11.96 11.20
CA HIS A 182 6.71 -11.99 11.54
C HIS A 182 7.49 -11.08 10.58
N PRO A 183 8.38 -10.20 11.09
CA PRO A 183 9.13 -9.23 10.27
C PRO A 183 9.86 -9.89 9.09
N ASP A 184 10.37 -11.11 9.27
CA ASP A 184 11.08 -11.88 8.23
C ASP A 184 10.19 -12.29 7.04
N ARG A 185 8.86 -12.35 7.21
CA ARG A 185 7.91 -12.69 6.15
C ARG A 185 7.08 -11.51 5.66
N ILE A 186 6.96 -10.43 6.45
CA ILE A 186 6.35 -9.20 5.94
C ILE A 186 7.18 -8.74 4.73
N GLY A 187 8.48 -9.03 4.70
CA GLY A 187 9.17 -9.48 3.50
C GLY A 187 10.67 -9.47 3.72
N SER A 188 11.41 -9.97 2.73
CA SER A 188 12.88 -9.79 2.59
C SER A 188 13.38 -8.34 2.72
N TRP A 189 12.47 -7.37 2.86
CA TRP A 189 12.70 -5.96 3.14
C TRP A 189 12.94 -5.60 4.62
N ALA A 190 12.72 -6.51 5.58
CA ALA A 190 13.03 -6.24 7.00
C ALA A 190 14.54 -6.04 7.26
N LYS A 191 15.37 -6.31 6.24
CA LYS A 191 16.81 -6.04 6.20
C LYS A 191 17.17 -4.68 5.56
N THR A 192 16.20 -3.83 5.25
CA THR A 192 16.45 -2.49 4.71
C THR A 192 15.76 -1.43 5.57
N ASP A 193 16.41 -0.29 5.80
CA ASP A 193 15.89 0.87 6.56
C ASP A 193 14.64 1.54 5.94
N LYS A 194 14.01 0.92 4.94
CA LYS A 194 12.90 1.44 4.14
C LYS A 194 11.56 0.77 4.47
N VAL A 195 11.43 0.19 5.65
CA VAL A 195 10.13 -0.24 6.16
C VAL A 195 9.39 0.98 6.68
N PRO A 196 8.22 1.34 6.13
CA PRO A 196 7.47 2.44 6.69
C PRO A 196 7.12 2.20 8.17
N SER A 197 7.31 3.20 9.01
CA SER A 197 7.19 3.09 10.48
C SER A 197 5.85 2.48 10.93
N TRP A 198 4.77 2.74 10.21
CA TRP A 198 3.45 2.17 10.49
C TRP A 198 3.39 0.65 10.30
N VAL A 199 4.14 0.09 9.33
CA VAL A 199 4.19 -1.37 9.08
C VAL A 199 4.93 -2.09 10.21
N LYS A 200 6.02 -1.50 10.70
CA LYS A 200 6.78 -2.04 11.84
C LYS A 200 5.95 -1.98 13.12
N LYS A 201 5.25 -0.87 13.34
CA LYS A 201 4.37 -0.70 14.49
C LYS A 201 3.21 -1.71 14.49
N GLU A 202 2.57 -1.93 13.34
CA GLU A 202 1.46 -2.88 13.24
C GLU A 202 1.92 -4.34 13.38
N SER A 203 3.06 -4.70 12.78
CA SER A 203 3.70 -6.01 12.97
C SER A 203 3.99 -6.29 14.44
N ASP A 204 4.56 -5.32 15.16
CA ASP A 204 4.90 -5.46 16.57
C ASP A 204 3.65 -5.56 17.44
N GLU A 205 2.62 -4.73 17.19
CA GLU A 205 1.37 -4.76 17.94
C GLU A 205 0.60 -6.07 17.73
N MET A 206 0.48 -6.55 16.49
CA MET A 206 -0.17 -7.83 16.19
C MET A 206 0.63 -9.01 16.72
N SER A 207 1.96 -9.01 16.61
CA SER A 207 2.80 -10.06 17.17
C SER A 207 2.64 -10.15 18.70
N LYS A 208 2.56 -9.01 19.39
CA LYS A 208 2.28 -8.97 20.83
C LYS A 208 0.91 -9.55 21.17
N LYS A 209 -0.13 -9.19 20.42
CA LYS A 209 -1.49 -9.75 20.59
C LYS A 209 -1.53 -11.26 20.36
N ILE A 210 -0.90 -11.74 19.28
CA ILE A 210 -0.84 -13.17 18.91
C ILE A 210 -0.09 -13.98 19.98
N ASN A 211 1.05 -13.47 20.46
CA ASN A 211 1.81 -14.10 21.53
C ASN A 211 0.99 -14.19 22.82
N LYS A 212 0.31 -13.10 23.20
CA LYS A 212 -0.55 -13.07 24.40
C LYS A 212 -1.71 -14.05 24.28
N ALA A 213 -2.37 -14.11 23.13
CA ALA A 213 -3.47 -15.04 22.88
C ALA A 213 -2.99 -16.50 22.97
N TYR A 214 -1.85 -16.82 22.38
CA TYR A 214 -1.28 -18.16 22.45
C TYR A 214 -0.83 -18.53 23.87
N GLU A 215 -0.26 -17.60 24.63
CA GLU A 215 0.15 -17.84 26.03
C GLU A 215 -1.02 -18.29 26.91
N VAL A 216 -2.20 -17.68 26.71
CA VAL A 216 -3.41 -18.02 27.46
C VAL A 216 -4.05 -19.30 26.95
N LEU A 217 -4.15 -19.49 25.63
CA LEU A 217 -4.90 -20.60 25.05
C LEU A 217 -4.12 -21.93 24.99
N SER A 218 -2.78 -21.87 24.93
CA SER A 218 -1.93 -23.07 24.88
C SER A 218 -1.80 -23.80 26.21
N ASP A 219 -2.00 -23.10 27.33
CA ASP A 219 -2.04 -23.70 28.66
C ASP A 219 -3.48 -24.08 29.01
N ILE A 220 -3.70 -25.37 29.31
CA ILE A 220 -5.03 -25.92 29.59
C ILE A 220 -5.68 -25.24 30.81
N ASN A 221 -4.89 -24.89 31.83
CA ASN A 221 -5.42 -24.25 33.04
C ASN A 221 -5.75 -22.78 32.79
N LYS A 222 -4.85 -22.03 32.13
CA LYS A 222 -5.10 -20.63 31.77
C LYS A 222 -6.28 -20.49 30.80
N ARG A 223 -6.40 -21.41 29.84
CA ARG A 223 -7.52 -21.46 28.91
C ARG A 223 -8.84 -21.69 29.63
N LYS A 224 -8.91 -22.65 30.57
CA LYS A 224 -10.11 -22.91 31.37
C LYS A 224 -10.53 -21.69 32.20
N GLU A 225 -9.57 -20.99 32.79
CA GLU A 225 -9.83 -19.77 33.55
C GLU A 225 -10.35 -18.66 32.64
N TYR A 226 -9.69 -18.45 31.50
CA TYR A 226 -10.11 -17.51 30.48
C TYR A 226 -11.51 -17.82 29.93
N ASP A 227 -11.79 -19.08 29.62
CA ASP A 227 -13.08 -19.58 29.14
C ASP A 227 -14.21 -19.29 30.15
N LYS A 228 -13.92 -19.47 31.44
CA LYS A 228 -14.83 -19.10 32.52
C LYS A 228 -15.05 -17.58 32.61
N GLU A 229 -14.03 -16.76 32.39
CA GLU A 229 -14.14 -15.29 32.38
C GLU A 229 -14.99 -14.79 31.21
N ILE A 230 -14.85 -15.39 30.03
CA ILE A 230 -15.60 -14.98 28.82
C ILE A 230 -16.93 -15.70 28.65
N GLY A 231 -17.27 -16.63 29.53
CA GLY A 231 -18.55 -17.36 29.55
C GLY A 231 -18.69 -18.41 28.45
N VAL A 232 -17.58 -18.99 28.01
CA VAL A 232 -17.55 -20.07 27.02
C VAL A 232 -17.28 -21.39 27.74
N ASN A 233 -18.21 -22.34 27.66
CA ASN A 233 -18.12 -23.69 28.27
C ASN A 233 -18.04 -24.77 27.19
#